data_AF-A0A9D8RIN2-F1
#
_entry.id   AF-A0A9D8RIN2-F1
#
_cell.length_a   1.000
_cell.length_b   1.000
_cell.length_c   1.000
_cell.angle_alpha   90.00
_cell.angle_beta   90.00
_cell.angle_gamma   90.00
#
_symmetry.space_group_name_H-M   'P 1'
#
loop_
_entity.id
_entity.type
_entity.pdbx_description
1 polymer ?
#
loop_
_entity_poly.entity_id
_entity_poly.type
_entity_poly.pdbx_seq_one_letter_code
_entity_poly.pdbx_strand_id
1 'polypeptide(L)'
;MNVGLVSNTFSGITNGNGAIQSAKFTSDGEKFSELIKRLQGQDDGRGTVASSQIAEEGRLNGDYTTGYKGTFVSDADKTAAPVGAAANQANPHIKPSTIDKTSKLYEKSMELEGYFVKQMLSAMRKTVMKAYEGDFATETYEDMLFDEYSTAMTKNAGFGLADQIYLSLV
;
A
#
# COMPACT_ATOMS: atom_id res chain seq x y z
N MET A 1 51.17 -32.44 -47.70
CA MET A 1 50.76 -32.15 -49.10
C MET A 1 49.53 -31.26 -49.04
N ASN A 2 49.58 -30.12 -49.73
CA ASN A 2 48.47 -29.20 -49.91
C ASN A 2 47.53 -29.71 -51.03
N VAL A 3 46.22 -29.60 -50.82
CA VAL A 3 45.14 -29.52 -51.81
C VAL A 3 43.91 -29.08 -51.00
N GLY A 4 43.15 -28.02 -51.26
CA GLY A 4 43.07 -27.04 -52.33
C GLY A 4 41.68 -26.39 -52.20
N LEU A 5 41.63 -25.06 -52.18
CA LEU A 5 40.53 -24.14 -52.49
C LEU A 5 39.06 -24.66 -52.51
N VAL A 6 38.21 -24.07 -51.65
CA VAL A 6 36.88 -23.60 -52.10
C VAL A 6 36.65 -22.18 -51.55
N SER A 7 36.24 -21.33 -52.48
CA SER A 7 36.22 -19.87 -52.48
C SER A 7 35.20 -19.22 -51.55
N ASN A 8 35.58 -18.05 -51.05
CA ASN A 8 34.69 -16.97 -50.62
C ASN A 8 33.57 -16.69 -51.64
N THR A 9 32.34 -17.06 -51.31
CA THR A 9 31.10 -16.50 -51.84
C THR A 9 30.08 -16.72 -50.71
N PHE A 10 29.79 -15.77 -49.82
CA PHE A 10 28.80 -14.71 -49.98
C PHE A 10 28.98 -13.69 -48.83
N SER A 11 29.90 -12.74 -48.99
CA SER A 11 29.93 -11.50 -48.19
C SER A 11 29.34 -10.41 -49.08
N GLY A 12 28.04 -10.10 -48.96
CA GLY A 12 27.47 -9.09 -49.86
C GLY A 12 26.03 -8.58 -49.66
N ILE A 13 25.19 -9.14 -48.77
CA ILE A 13 23.75 -8.76 -48.77
C ILE A 13 23.22 -8.23 -47.41
N THR A 14 24.07 -7.91 -46.44
CA THR A 14 23.57 -7.22 -45.24
C THR A 14 24.48 -6.06 -44.89
N ASN A 15 24.08 -4.87 -45.36
CA ASN A 15 24.69 -3.54 -45.20
C ASN A 15 25.02 -3.19 -43.74
N GLY A 16 26.01 -3.82 -43.12
CA GLY A 16 26.51 -3.52 -41.77
C GLY A 16 25.50 -3.69 -40.62
N ASN A 17 24.20 -3.73 -40.88
CA ASN A 17 23.13 -3.73 -39.89
C ASN A 17 23.14 -4.99 -39.03
N GLY A 18 23.51 -6.15 -39.58
CA GLY A 18 23.64 -7.39 -38.80
C GLY A 18 24.78 -7.30 -37.77
N ALA A 19 25.90 -6.67 -38.14
CA ALA A 19 27.05 -6.47 -37.24
C ALA A 19 26.79 -5.38 -36.20
N ILE A 20 26.08 -4.31 -36.56
CA ILE A 20 25.68 -3.26 -35.62
C ILE A 20 24.60 -3.75 -34.65
N GLN A 21 23.68 -4.60 -35.12
CA GLN A 21 22.63 -5.18 -34.29
C GLN A 21 23.19 -6.24 -33.34
N SER A 22 24.12 -7.10 -33.78
CA SER A 22 24.83 -8.01 -32.87
C SER A 22 25.66 -7.25 -31.83
N ALA A 23 26.37 -6.18 -32.23
CA ALA A 23 27.11 -5.33 -31.30
C ALA A 23 26.20 -4.65 -30.26
N LYS A 24 25.00 -4.19 -30.66
CA LYS A 24 24.00 -3.65 -29.73
C LYS A 24 23.52 -4.71 -28.74
N PHE A 25 23.15 -5.90 -29.23
CA PHE A 25 22.73 -7.01 -28.36
C PHE A 25 23.83 -7.47 -27.40
N THR A 26 25.09 -7.48 -27.84
CA THR A 26 26.23 -7.76 -26.95
C THR A 26 26.39 -6.65 -25.91
N SER A 27 26.33 -5.38 -26.30
CA SER A 27 26.45 -4.25 -25.37
C SER A 27 25.29 -4.18 -24.36
N ASP A 28 24.09 -4.56 -24.78
CA ASP A 28 22.90 -4.58 -23.92
C ASP A 28 22.94 -5.80 -23.00
N GLY A 29 23.46 -6.94 -23.47
CA GLY A 29 23.76 -8.11 -22.64
C GLY A 29 24.82 -7.84 -21.57
N GLU A 30 25.85 -7.06 -21.90
CA GLU A 30 26.86 -6.61 -20.95
C GLU A 30 26.28 -5.66 -19.90
N LYS A 31 25.49 -4.65 -20.31
CA LYS A 31 24.78 -3.75 -19.39
C LYS A 31 23.80 -4.49 -18.49
N PHE A 32 23.09 -5.49 -19.03
CA PHE A 32 22.20 -6.33 -18.24
C PHE A 32 22.97 -7.21 -17.27
N SER A 33 24.09 -7.81 -17.70
CA SER A 33 24.98 -8.56 -16.81
C SER A 33 25.55 -7.68 -15.70
N GLU A 34 25.89 -6.43 -16.02
CA GLU A 34 26.33 -5.43 -15.05
C GLU A 34 25.19 -5.05 -14.09
N LEU A 35 23.96 -4.90 -14.58
CA LEU A 35 22.78 -4.65 -13.73
C LEU A 35 22.53 -5.83 -12.78
N ILE A 36 22.59 -7.06 -13.27
CA ILE A 36 22.42 -8.28 -12.46
C ILE A 36 23.55 -8.40 -11.44
N LYS A 37 24.80 -8.12 -11.82
CA LYS A 37 25.94 -8.06 -10.90
C LYS A 37 25.83 -6.94 -9.89
N ARG A 38 25.23 -5.79 -10.25
CA ARG A 38 24.94 -4.71 -9.30
C ARG A 38 23.82 -5.13 -8.35
N LEU A 39 22.78 -5.82 -8.83
CA LEU A 39 21.69 -6.33 -7.97
C LEU A 39 22.21 -7.41 -7.01
N GLN A 40 23.03 -8.34 -7.50
CA GLN A 40 23.68 -9.38 -6.69
C GLN A 40 24.82 -8.86 -5.82
N GLY A 41 25.56 -7.85 -6.26
CA GLY A 41 26.66 -7.22 -5.51
C GLY A 41 26.18 -6.17 -4.50
N GLN A 42 24.94 -5.71 -4.62
CA GLN A 42 24.26 -4.87 -3.64
C GLN A 42 23.73 -5.69 -2.44
N ASP A 43 23.91 -7.01 -2.43
CA ASP A 43 23.58 -7.91 -1.31
C ASP A 43 24.72 -8.04 -0.27
N ASP A 44 25.97 -7.61 -0.57
CA ASP A 44 27.13 -7.76 0.32
C ASP A 44 27.19 -6.74 1.50
N GLY A 45 26.05 -6.26 2.00
CA GLY A 45 26.05 -5.40 3.19
C GLY A 45 24.78 -4.60 3.50
N ARG A 46 23.76 -4.66 2.64
CA ARG A 46 22.41 -4.20 2.97
C ARG A 46 21.48 -5.39 2.85
N GLY A 47 21.31 -6.12 3.96
CA GLY A 47 20.41 -7.27 4.01
C GLY A 47 19.05 -6.91 3.40
N THR A 48 18.58 -7.75 2.48
CA THR A 48 17.20 -7.69 2.00
C THR A 48 16.31 -7.86 3.22
N VAL A 49 15.79 -6.75 3.74
CA VAL A 49 14.79 -6.76 4.79
C VAL A 49 13.62 -7.60 4.28
N ALA A 50 13.26 -8.66 5.01
CA ALA A 50 12.12 -9.48 4.64
C ALA A 50 10.86 -8.59 4.63
N SER A 51 9.88 -8.88 3.79
CA SER A 51 8.63 -8.09 3.75
C SER A 51 7.95 -7.97 5.12
N SER A 52 8.10 -8.98 5.99
CA SER A 52 7.65 -8.99 7.38
C SER A 52 8.42 -8.05 8.33
N GLN A 53 9.62 -7.60 7.93
CA GLN A 53 10.42 -6.62 8.65
C GLN A 53 10.21 -5.19 8.14
N ILE A 54 9.57 -5.03 6.97
CA ILE A 54 9.29 -3.73 6.34
C ILE A 54 7.86 -3.28 6.65
N ALA A 55 6.89 -4.18 6.50
CA ALA A 55 5.48 -3.88 6.71
C ALA A 55 5.01 -4.37 8.08
N GLU A 56 4.28 -3.53 8.80
CA GLU A 56 3.61 -3.97 10.02
C GLU A 56 2.60 -5.08 9.72
N GLU A 57 2.42 -6.00 10.67
CA GLU A 57 1.52 -7.15 10.52
C GLU A 57 0.11 -6.71 10.10
N GLY A 58 -0.36 -7.22 8.96
CA GLY A 58 -1.68 -6.91 8.41
C GLY A 58 -1.72 -5.70 7.45
N ARG A 59 -0.60 -5.01 7.22
CA ARG A 59 -0.52 -3.93 6.23
C ARG A 59 0.11 -4.42 4.92
N LEU A 60 -0.32 -3.83 3.81
CA LEU A 60 0.25 -4.11 2.49
C LEU A 60 1.47 -3.24 2.26
N ASN A 61 2.42 -3.75 1.47
CA ASN A 61 3.54 -2.94 0.99
C ASN A 61 2.99 -1.77 0.16
N GLY A 62 3.39 -0.55 0.53
CA GLY A 62 2.91 0.68 -0.13
C GLY A 62 1.59 1.22 0.41
N ASP A 63 1.08 0.71 1.54
CA ASP A 63 0.01 1.37 2.29
C ASP A 63 0.52 2.71 2.85
N TYR A 64 -0.07 3.81 2.38
CA TYR A 64 0.32 5.19 2.66
C TYR A 64 -0.44 5.81 3.84
N THR A 65 -1.45 5.11 4.37
CA THR A 65 -2.22 5.64 5.50
C THR A 65 -1.40 5.61 6.80
N THR A 66 -1.76 6.44 7.77
CA THR A 66 -1.17 6.37 9.12
C THR A 66 -1.62 5.14 9.92
N GLY A 67 -2.42 4.24 9.34
CA GLY A 67 -2.91 3.00 9.95
C GLY A 67 -3.72 3.24 11.23
N TYR A 68 -3.99 2.19 11.99
CA TYR A 68 -4.81 2.25 13.21
C TYR A 68 -4.10 1.72 14.46
N LYS A 69 -3.03 0.95 14.26
CA LYS A 69 -2.19 0.39 15.31
C LYS A 69 -1.53 1.51 16.14
N GLY A 70 -1.53 1.33 17.46
CA GLY A 70 -0.91 2.29 18.38
C GLY A 70 -1.71 3.58 18.60
N THR A 71 -2.94 3.68 18.08
CA THR A 71 -3.83 4.81 18.38
C THR A 71 -4.23 4.83 19.86
N PHE A 72 -4.37 3.64 20.47
CA PHE A 72 -4.69 3.47 21.88
C PHE A 72 -3.60 2.62 22.54
N VAL A 73 -2.90 3.21 23.50
CA VAL A 73 -1.74 2.58 24.17
C VAL A 73 -1.78 2.75 25.69
N SER A 74 -2.70 3.57 26.20
CA SER A 74 -2.77 3.85 27.62
C SER A 74 -3.55 2.77 28.36
N ASP A 75 -3.24 2.53 29.64
CA ASP A 75 -4.01 1.58 30.45
C ASP A 75 -5.47 2.04 30.67
N ALA A 76 -5.75 3.34 30.54
CA ALA A 76 -7.11 3.88 30.60
C ALA A 76 -7.97 3.46 29.38
N ASP A 77 -7.33 3.12 28.26
CA ASP A 77 -8.01 2.71 27.02
C ASP A 77 -8.60 1.29 27.11
N LYS A 78 -8.16 0.48 28.08
CA LYS A 78 -8.66 -0.89 28.31
C LYS A 78 -10.06 -0.93 28.90
N THR A 79 -10.49 0.16 29.53
CA THR A 79 -11.81 0.28 30.18
C THR A 79 -12.56 1.50 29.67
N ALA A 80 -12.36 1.84 28.40
CA ALA A 80 -12.98 3.01 27.81
C ALA A 80 -14.51 2.84 27.75
N ALA A 81 -15.23 3.92 28.05
CA ALA A 81 -16.66 3.97 27.80
C ALA A 81 -16.93 4.03 26.29
N PRO A 82 -18.03 3.42 25.81
CA PRO A 82 -18.47 3.60 24.43
C PRO A 82 -18.72 5.07 24.13
N VAL A 83 -18.37 5.52 22.93
CA VAL A 83 -18.58 6.90 22.46
C VAL A 83 -19.52 6.92 21.24
N GLY A 84 -19.99 8.12 20.88
CA GLY A 84 -20.75 8.34 19.66
C GLY A 84 -22.03 7.50 19.55
N ALA A 85 -22.21 6.83 18.42
CA ALA A 85 -23.39 6.02 18.15
C ALA A 85 -23.51 4.81 19.11
N ALA A 86 -22.41 4.25 19.63
CA ALA A 86 -22.46 3.17 20.62
C ALA A 86 -23.00 3.66 21.97
N ALA A 87 -22.62 4.86 22.40
CA ALA A 87 -23.14 5.47 23.62
C ALA A 87 -24.65 5.74 23.52
N ASN A 88 -25.11 6.19 22.36
CA ASN A 88 -26.50 6.58 22.13
C ASN A 88 -27.44 5.38 21.88
N GLN A 89 -26.90 4.20 21.55
CA GLN A 89 -27.67 2.95 21.40
C GLN A 89 -27.86 2.19 22.72
N ALA A 90 -27.40 2.71 23.86
CA ALA A 90 -27.59 2.10 25.16
C ALA A 90 -29.08 2.06 25.53
N ASN A 91 -29.75 0.95 25.19
CA ASN A 91 -31.02 0.58 25.79
C ASN A 91 -30.85 0.64 27.32
N PRO A 92 -31.69 1.37 28.09
CA PRO A 92 -31.49 1.60 29.52
C PRO A 92 -31.45 0.33 30.39
N HIS A 93 -31.71 -0.85 29.81
CA HIS A 93 -31.60 -2.16 30.44
C HIS A 93 -30.29 -2.92 30.16
N ILE A 94 -29.41 -2.42 29.30
CA ILE A 94 -28.15 -3.08 28.97
C ILE A 94 -27.04 -2.42 29.80
N LYS A 95 -26.31 -3.22 30.59
CA LYS A 95 -25.18 -2.73 31.38
C LYS A 95 -24.15 -2.05 30.46
N PRO A 96 -23.55 -0.92 30.87
CA PRO A 96 -22.47 -0.30 30.12
C PRO A 96 -21.32 -1.32 30.01
N SER A 97 -21.12 -1.85 28.81
CA SER A 97 -20.01 -2.75 28.53
C SER A 97 -18.75 -1.92 28.34
N THR A 98 -17.69 -2.28 29.05
CA THR A 98 -16.37 -1.64 28.94
C THR A 98 -15.70 -2.12 27.67
N ILE A 99 -15.16 -1.19 26.89
CA ILE A 99 -14.46 -1.50 25.63
C ILE A 99 -12.96 -1.52 25.91
N ASP A 100 -12.30 -2.61 25.49
CA ASP A 100 -10.84 -2.67 25.43
C ASP A 100 -10.35 -2.20 24.07
N LYS A 101 -9.99 -0.91 24.00
CA LYS A 101 -9.49 -0.28 22.77
C LYS A 101 -8.06 -0.69 22.39
N THR A 102 -7.34 -1.33 23.31
CA THR A 102 -5.97 -1.83 23.07
C THR A 102 -5.96 -3.20 22.39
N SER A 103 -7.12 -3.85 22.31
CA SER A 103 -7.25 -5.18 21.73
C SER A 103 -7.10 -5.17 20.19
N LYS A 104 -6.54 -6.26 19.65
CA LYS A 104 -6.48 -6.48 18.18
C LYS A 104 -7.87 -6.51 17.56
N LEU A 105 -8.90 -6.95 18.30
CA LEU A 105 -10.27 -6.92 17.85
C LEU A 105 -10.75 -5.48 17.62
N TYR A 106 -10.48 -4.57 18.55
CA TYR A 106 -10.85 -3.17 18.41
C TYR A 106 -10.12 -2.49 17.26
N GLU A 107 -8.82 -2.79 17.06
CA GLU A 107 -8.07 -2.34 15.90
C GLU A 107 -8.75 -2.75 14.58
N LYS A 108 -9.22 -4.00 14.47
CA LYS A 108 -9.95 -4.48 13.29
C LYS A 108 -11.35 -3.87 13.15
N SER A 109 -12.04 -3.61 14.25
CA SER A 109 -13.30 -2.85 14.22
C SER A 109 -13.08 -1.42 13.72
N MET A 110 -11.96 -0.78 14.10
CA MET A 110 -11.61 0.56 13.66
C MET A 110 -11.18 0.59 12.18
N GLU A 111 -10.47 -0.44 11.69
CA GLU A 111 -10.22 -0.63 10.27
C GLU A 111 -11.52 -0.70 9.45
N LEU A 112 -12.52 -1.42 9.97
CA LEU A 112 -13.82 -1.52 9.32
C LEU A 112 -14.56 -0.17 9.31
N GLU A 113 -14.58 0.56 10.43
CA GLU A 113 -15.12 1.93 10.48
C GLU A 113 -14.41 2.83 9.46
N GLY A 114 -13.08 2.72 9.34
CA GLY A 114 -12.27 3.41 8.33
C GLY A 114 -12.77 3.21 6.91
N TYR A 115 -13.13 1.98 6.54
CA TYR A 115 -13.69 1.67 5.23
C TYR A 115 -15.05 2.33 5.00
N PHE A 116 -15.93 2.32 6.01
CA PHE A 116 -17.22 3.00 5.93
C PHE A 116 -17.07 4.52 5.77
N VAL A 117 -16.17 5.11 6.55
CA VAL A 117 -15.84 6.54 6.49
C VAL A 117 -15.28 6.88 5.11
N LYS A 118 -14.36 6.08 4.56
CA LYS A 118 -13.86 6.25 3.19
C LYS A 118 -14.99 6.22 2.16
N GLN A 119 -15.93 5.29 2.28
CA GLN A 119 -17.06 5.20 1.36
C GLN A 119 -18.00 6.42 1.47
N MET A 120 -18.20 6.93 2.69
CA MET A 120 -18.96 8.15 2.95
C MET A 120 -18.27 9.38 2.34
N LEU A 121 -16.97 9.57 2.60
CA LEU A 121 -16.20 10.67 2.02
C LEU A 121 -16.15 10.58 0.49
N SER A 122 -16.03 9.38 -0.06
CA SER A 122 -16.07 9.15 -1.51
C SER A 122 -17.41 9.60 -2.09
N ALA A 123 -18.52 9.32 -1.40
CA ALA A 123 -19.84 9.79 -1.81
C ALA A 123 -19.96 11.32 -1.71
N MET A 124 -19.44 11.92 -0.63
CA MET A 124 -19.42 13.38 -0.46
C MET A 124 -18.56 14.06 -1.53
N ARG A 125 -17.38 13.52 -1.84
CA ARG A 125 -16.48 14.03 -2.88
C ARG A 125 -17.16 14.04 -4.24
N LYS A 126 -17.93 13.01 -4.58
CA LYS A 126 -18.70 12.94 -5.84
C LYS A 126 -19.75 14.04 -5.97
N THR A 127 -20.22 14.63 -4.87
CA THR A 127 -21.19 15.75 -4.90
C THR A 127 -20.54 17.12 -5.08
N VAL A 128 -19.21 17.23 -4.94
CA VAL A 128 -18.49 18.48 -5.13
C VAL A 128 -18.27 18.70 -6.63
N MET A 129 -18.84 19.76 -7.19
CA MET A 129 -18.61 20.12 -8.59
C MET A 129 -17.13 20.48 -8.79
N LYS A 130 -16.39 19.66 -9.53
CA LYS A 130 -15.01 19.97 -9.94
C LYS A 130 -15.05 20.94 -11.12
N ALA A 131 -14.40 22.09 -10.99
CA ALA A 131 -14.32 23.09 -12.05
C ALA A 131 -13.37 22.68 -13.20
N TYR A 132 -12.53 21.67 -12.97
CA TYR A 132 -11.55 21.14 -13.91
C TYR A 132 -11.51 19.61 -13.81
N GLU A 133 -11.39 18.92 -14.94
CA GLU A 133 -10.93 17.53 -14.96
C GLU A 133 -9.46 17.52 -14.48
N GLY A 134 -9.19 16.76 -13.43
CA GLY A 134 -7.85 16.68 -12.86
C GLY A 134 -6.93 15.89 -13.77
N ASP A 135 -5.65 16.26 -13.80
CA ASP A 135 -4.62 15.40 -14.38
C ASP A 135 -4.47 14.13 -13.52
N PHE A 136 -3.95 13.05 -14.10
CA PHE A 136 -3.76 11.75 -13.42
C PHE A 136 -2.97 11.89 -12.11
N ALA A 137 -1.95 12.77 -12.10
CA ALA A 137 -1.17 13.06 -10.92
C ALA A 137 -1.99 13.73 -9.80
N THR A 138 -2.89 14.63 -10.18
CA THR A 138 -3.80 15.33 -9.25
C THR A 138 -4.81 14.35 -8.65
N GLU A 139 -5.41 13.50 -9.48
CA GLU A 139 -6.35 12.48 -8.99
C GLU A 139 -5.69 11.50 -8.02
N THR A 140 -4.48 11.03 -8.36
CA THR A 140 -3.71 10.13 -7.49
C THR A 140 -3.36 10.78 -6.15
N TYR A 141 -2.91 12.04 -6.18
CA TYR A 141 -2.61 12.77 -4.94
C TYR A 141 -3.88 13.00 -4.10
N GLU A 142 -4.98 13.41 -4.73
CA GLU A 142 -6.26 13.57 -4.05
C GLU A 142 -6.71 12.26 -3.40
N ASP A 143 -6.61 11.13 -4.10
CA ASP A 143 -6.99 9.82 -3.57
C ASP A 143 -6.18 9.45 -2.33
N MET A 144 -4.85 9.61 -2.39
CA MET A 144 -3.99 9.38 -1.21
C MET A 144 -4.33 10.34 -0.06
N LEU A 145 -4.63 11.61 -0.37
CA LEU A 145 -5.01 12.61 0.63
C LEU A 145 -6.35 12.26 1.31
N PHE A 146 -7.35 11.85 0.53
CA PHE A 146 -8.66 11.48 1.07
C PHE A 146 -8.61 10.17 1.87
N ASP A 147 -7.72 9.24 1.51
CA ASP A 147 -7.49 8.03 2.27
C ASP A 147 -6.86 8.33 3.65
N GLU A 148 -5.90 9.26 3.70
CA GLU A 148 -5.35 9.72 4.99
C GLU A 148 -6.39 10.50 5.78
N TYR A 149 -7.17 11.36 5.13
CA TYR A 149 -8.23 12.10 5.81
C TYR A 149 -9.31 11.19 6.39
N SER A 150 -9.69 10.12 5.67
CA SER A 150 -10.57 9.08 6.20
C SER A 150 -9.98 8.42 7.45
N THR A 151 -8.69 8.07 7.42
CA THR A 151 -7.99 7.47 8.56
C THR A 151 -7.96 8.42 9.76
N ALA A 152 -7.61 9.69 9.54
CA ALA A 152 -7.60 10.72 10.57
C ALA A 152 -9.00 10.98 11.13
N MET A 153 -10.03 10.98 10.28
CA MET A 153 -11.42 11.16 10.70
C MET A 153 -11.89 9.99 11.54
N THR A 154 -11.59 8.74 11.17
CA THR A 154 -11.92 7.57 11.99
C THR A 154 -11.23 7.59 13.35
N LYS A 155 -9.96 8.04 13.42
CA LYS A 155 -9.24 8.19 14.70
C LYS A 155 -9.84 9.25 15.63
N ASN A 156 -10.33 10.37 15.08
CA ASN A 156 -10.66 11.57 15.88
C ASN A 156 -12.16 11.90 15.95
N ALA A 157 -12.95 11.56 14.92
CA ALA A 157 -14.34 12.01 14.81
C ALA A 157 -15.30 11.27 15.75
N GLY A 158 -14.91 10.10 16.27
CA GLY A 158 -15.67 9.39 17.30
C GLY A 158 -17.09 9.03 16.85
N PHE A 159 -17.26 8.53 15.62
CA PHE A 159 -18.58 8.10 15.14
C PHE A 159 -19.17 6.99 16.01
N GLY A 160 -18.32 6.21 16.68
CA GLY A 160 -18.72 5.16 17.61
C GLY A 160 -19.25 3.91 16.90
N LEU A 161 -18.92 3.75 15.60
CA LEU A 161 -19.28 2.56 14.85
C LEU A 161 -18.35 1.39 15.20
N ALA A 162 -17.05 1.62 15.33
CA ALA A 162 -16.08 0.64 15.80
C ALA A 162 -16.46 0.10 17.19
N ASP A 163 -16.94 0.97 18.06
CA ASP A 163 -17.45 0.62 19.39
C ASP A 163 -18.69 -0.30 19.27
N GLN A 164 -19.64 -0.01 18.38
CA GLN A 164 -20.80 -0.88 18.14
C GLN A 164 -20.39 -2.24 17.59
N ILE A 165 -19.47 -2.26 16.62
CA ILE A 165 -18.98 -3.50 16.00
C ILE A 165 -18.29 -4.35 17.07
N TYR A 166 -17.39 -3.75 17.86
CA TYR A 166 -16.70 -4.42 18.96
C TYR A 166 -17.68 -5.03 19.96
N LEU A 167 -18.67 -4.27 20.41
CA LEU A 167 -19.69 -4.75 21.35
C LEU A 167 -20.61 -5.83 20.77
N SER A 168 -20.74 -5.91 19.44
CA SER A 168 -21.53 -6.96 18.78
C SER A 168 -20.77 -8.29 18.66
N LEU A 169 -19.45 -8.25 18.85
CA LEU A 169 -18.53 -9.38 18.70
C LEU A 169 -18.07 -9.96 20.05
N VAL A 170 -18.33 -9.25 21.16
CA VAL A 170 -17.98 -9.65 22.54
C VAL A 170 -19.22 -10.16 23.28
#